data_AF-A0AAV5UT53-F1
#
_entry.id   AF-A0AAV5UT53-F1
#
_cell.length_a   1.000
_cell.length_b   1.000
_cell.length_c   1.000
_cell.angle_alpha   90.00
_cell.angle_beta   90.00
_cell.angle_gamma   90.00
#
_symmetry.space_group_name_H-M   'P 1'
#
loop_
_entity.id
_entity.type
_entity.pdbx_description
1 polymer ?
#
loop_
_entity_poly.entity_id
_entity_poly.type
_entity_poly.pdbx_seq_one_letter_code
_entity_poly.pdbx_strand_id
1 'polypeptide(L)'
;QFILLCLLSFVVVSSKGLSKSCRELLSCAINRGCIKTSFLAAHFSMTKQITSQMYDDLATAIDYGCIFNTGCNDECNACNLCMSSKLQLTDVLSGESASGECDTLVNCATQCIARAGAESEKIVNCLLHGCAFHCFNGSCSKCSQFTTRVFNQACVTGDLRKAINFNGQCHDLFRNIVYAKFKSDFDAAGKQPQIGHL
;
A
#
# COMPACT_ATOMS: atom_id res chain seq x y z
N GLN A 1 12.60 49.29 5.80
CA GLN A 1 12.63 48.10 6.68
C GLN A 1 11.54 47.15 6.21
N PHE A 2 11.95 46.28 5.29
CA PHE A 2 11.16 45.22 4.68
C PHE A 2 11.07 44.02 5.63
N ILE A 3 9.96 43.28 5.57
CA ILE A 3 9.88 41.83 5.84
C ILE A 3 10.25 41.42 7.28
N LEU A 4 9.32 41.54 8.24
CA LEU A 4 9.42 40.73 9.48
C LEU A 4 8.10 40.56 10.26
N LEU A 5 6.96 40.42 9.59
CA LEU A 5 5.69 40.06 10.27
C LEU A 5 4.92 38.93 9.55
N CYS A 6 5.58 38.20 8.64
CA CYS A 6 5.04 37.01 7.96
C CYS A 6 5.55 35.68 8.55
N LEU A 7 6.05 35.66 9.78
CA LEU A 7 6.48 34.43 10.44
C LEU A 7 5.60 34.18 11.67
N LEU A 8 5.06 32.97 11.72
CA LEU A 8 4.28 32.37 12.80
C LEU A 8 2.75 32.50 12.71
N SER A 9 2.23 32.60 11.49
CA SER A 9 1.07 31.77 11.13
C SER A 9 1.54 30.31 11.24
N PHE A 10 1.47 29.75 12.44
CA PHE A 10 1.41 28.30 12.63
C PHE A 10 0.16 27.83 11.87
N VAL A 11 0.34 27.56 10.58
CA VAL A 11 -0.48 26.57 9.91
C VAL A 11 -0.19 25.30 10.67
N VAL A 12 -1.02 25.01 11.67
CA VAL A 12 -1.16 23.65 12.17
C VAL A 12 -1.74 22.89 10.99
N VAL A 13 -0.85 22.47 10.10
CA VAL A 13 -1.13 21.38 9.17
C VAL A 13 -1.44 20.22 10.09
N SER A 14 -2.73 19.96 10.27
CA SER A 14 -3.19 18.77 10.95
C SER A 14 -2.89 17.60 10.00
N SER A 15 -1.62 17.19 9.94
CA SER A 15 -1.25 15.88 9.48
C SER A 15 -1.86 14.93 10.49
N LYS A 16 -3.05 14.41 10.19
CA LYS A 16 -3.61 13.31 10.98
C LYS A 16 -2.67 12.13 10.78
N GLY A 17 -1.65 12.06 11.64
CA GLY A 17 -0.77 10.91 11.75
C GLY A 17 -1.61 9.65 11.99
N LEU A 18 -1.05 8.51 11.61
CA LEU A 18 -1.70 7.21 11.81
C LEU A 18 -2.13 7.07 13.28
N SER A 19 -3.35 6.61 13.57
CA SER A 19 -3.81 6.44 14.96
C SER A 19 -2.85 5.53 15.74
N LYS A 20 -2.83 5.65 17.07
CA LYS A 20 -2.03 4.77 17.92
C LYS A 20 -2.29 3.29 17.60
N SER A 21 -3.56 2.90 17.50
CA SER A 21 -3.96 1.53 17.18
C SER A 21 -3.44 1.05 15.82
N CYS A 22 -3.47 1.89 14.80
CA CYS A 22 -2.95 1.52 13.49
C CYS A 22 -1.41 1.48 13.44
N ARG A 23 -0.70 2.22 14.30
CA ARG A 23 0.76 2.04 14.48
C ARG A 23 1.08 0.73 15.17
N GLU A 24 0.32 0.37 16.19
CA GLU A 24 0.45 -0.91 16.90
C GLU A 24 0.22 -2.10 15.95
N LEU A 25 -0.76 -2.01 15.06
CA LEU A 25 -0.96 -2.98 13.98
C LEU A 25 0.28 -3.13 13.09
N LEU A 26 0.86 -2.03 12.61
CA LEU A 26 2.05 -2.09 11.76
C LEU A 26 3.24 -2.72 12.49
N SER A 27 3.42 -2.41 13.78
CA SER A 27 4.43 -3.05 14.61
C SER A 27 4.15 -4.54 14.79
N CYS A 28 2.90 -4.93 15.05
CA CYS A 28 2.52 -6.35 15.12
C CYS A 28 2.85 -7.08 13.82
N ALA A 29 2.45 -6.52 12.66
CA ALA A 29 2.59 -7.16 11.36
C ALA A 29 4.06 -7.47 11.03
N ILE A 30 4.99 -6.61 11.45
CA ILE A 30 6.43 -6.85 11.34
C ILE A 30 6.88 -7.89 12.37
N ASN A 31 6.56 -7.70 13.64
CA ASN A 31 7.06 -8.55 14.73
C ASN A 31 6.58 -10.00 14.62
N ARG A 32 5.38 -10.22 14.06
CA ARG A 32 4.80 -11.54 13.81
C ARG A 32 5.19 -12.13 12.46
N GLY A 33 5.99 -11.41 11.66
CA GLY A 33 6.43 -11.88 10.34
C GLY A 33 5.31 -11.90 9.29
N CYS A 34 4.19 -11.21 9.53
CA CYS A 34 3.17 -10.99 8.49
C CYS A 34 3.72 -10.11 7.35
N ILE A 35 4.73 -9.29 7.63
CA ILE A 35 5.52 -8.58 6.62
C ILE A 35 6.97 -9.08 6.68
N LYS A 36 7.41 -9.78 5.63
CA LYS A 36 8.74 -10.41 5.55
C LYS A 36 9.80 -9.40 5.12
N THR A 37 10.19 -8.49 6.01
CA THR A 37 11.16 -7.40 5.70
C THR A 37 12.54 -7.92 5.30
N SER A 38 13.00 -9.05 5.86
CA SER A 38 14.27 -9.69 5.49
C SER A 38 14.27 -10.23 4.06
N PHE A 39 13.14 -10.82 3.63
CA PHE A 39 12.94 -11.24 2.24
C PHE A 39 13.03 -10.05 1.28
N LEU A 40 12.35 -8.95 1.61
CA LEU A 40 12.40 -7.73 0.79
C LEU A 40 13.81 -7.17 0.68
N ALA A 41 14.53 -7.07 1.81
CA ALA A 41 15.89 -6.56 1.81
C ALA A 41 16.83 -7.41 0.94
N ALA A 42 16.72 -8.74 1.03
CA ALA A 42 17.50 -9.67 0.22
C ALA A 42 17.20 -9.48 -1.28
N HIS A 43 15.93 -9.49 -1.67
CA HIS A 43 15.53 -9.35 -3.07
C HIS A 43 15.90 -7.98 -3.67
N PHE A 44 15.68 -6.91 -2.91
CA PHE A 44 16.04 -5.55 -3.33
C PHE A 44 17.55 -5.42 -3.54
N SER A 45 18.36 -6.05 -2.68
CA SER A 45 19.83 -6.02 -2.82
C SER A 45 20.34 -6.71 -4.09
N MET A 46 19.59 -7.67 -4.64
CA MET A 46 19.97 -8.41 -5.85
C MET A 46 19.74 -7.60 -7.13
N THR A 47 18.64 -6.84 -7.20
CA THR A 47 18.27 -6.11 -8.42
C THR A 47 19.12 -4.87 -8.64
N LYS A 48 19.58 -4.20 -7.57
CA LYS A 48 20.37 -2.95 -7.55
C LYS A 48 19.74 -1.73 -8.24
N GLN A 49 18.62 -1.91 -8.92
CA GLN A 49 17.85 -0.87 -9.62
C GLN A 49 16.35 -1.14 -9.45
N ILE A 50 15.54 -0.10 -9.67
CA ILE A 50 14.09 -0.18 -9.52
C ILE A 50 13.48 -0.93 -10.71
N THR A 51 12.73 -2.00 -10.42
CA THR A 51 12.07 -2.84 -11.43
C THR A 51 10.61 -3.11 -11.05
N SER A 52 9.80 -3.52 -12.02
CA SER A 52 8.42 -3.96 -11.78
C SER A 52 8.34 -5.14 -10.81
N GLN A 53 9.34 -6.03 -10.83
CA GLN A 53 9.45 -7.19 -9.93
C GLN A 53 9.45 -6.79 -8.45
N MET A 54 10.00 -5.62 -8.10
CA MET A 54 10.03 -5.17 -6.71
C MET A 54 8.62 -4.96 -6.13
N TYR A 55 7.63 -4.64 -6.96
CA TYR A 55 6.22 -4.59 -6.52
C TYR A 55 5.67 -6.00 -6.26
N ASP A 56 6.05 -6.98 -7.07
CA ASP A 56 5.62 -8.37 -6.91
C ASP A 56 6.27 -9.01 -5.67
N ASP A 57 7.52 -8.66 -5.41
CA ASP A 57 8.22 -9.02 -4.18
C ASP A 57 7.52 -8.41 -2.95
N LEU A 58 7.06 -7.14 -3.04
CA LEU A 58 6.26 -6.49 -1.98
C LEU A 58 4.93 -7.21 -1.74
N ALA A 59 4.20 -7.52 -2.80
CA ALA A 59 2.94 -8.24 -2.68
C ALA A 59 3.13 -9.64 -2.07
N THR A 60 4.23 -10.32 -2.42
CA THR A 60 4.59 -11.64 -1.90
C THR A 60 5.04 -11.60 -0.43
N ALA A 61 5.70 -10.52 -0.03
CA ALA A 61 6.23 -10.37 1.33
C ALA A 61 5.15 -10.04 2.38
N ILE A 62 3.98 -9.59 1.95
CA ILE A 62 2.88 -9.17 2.83
C ILE A 62 1.81 -10.26 2.86
N ASP A 63 1.64 -10.88 4.02
CA ASP A 63 0.57 -11.84 4.27
C ASP A 63 -0.63 -11.12 4.90
N TYR A 64 -1.58 -10.73 4.05
CA TYR A 64 -2.82 -10.10 4.50
C TYR A 64 -3.70 -11.03 5.36
N GLY A 65 -3.62 -12.35 5.17
CA GLY A 65 -4.32 -13.32 6.03
C GLY A 65 -3.76 -13.32 7.45
N CYS A 66 -2.43 -13.23 7.59
CA CYS A 66 -1.75 -13.04 8.86
C CYS A 66 -2.15 -11.71 9.53
N ILE A 67 -2.17 -10.60 8.76
CA ILE A 67 -2.57 -9.29 9.30
C ILE A 67 -4.02 -9.30 9.77
N PHE A 68 -4.95 -9.84 8.96
CA PHE A 68 -6.38 -9.75 9.23
C PHE A 68 -6.89 -10.76 10.26
N ASN A 69 -6.28 -11.94 10.36
CA ASN A 69 -6.89 -13.06 11.08
C ASN A 69 -5.95 -13.78 12.05
N THR A 70 -4.79 -14.26 11.60
CA THR A 70 -4.03 -15.26 12.39
C THR A 70 -2.89 -14.67 13.22
N GLY A 71 -2.36 -13.49 12.84
CA GLY A 71 -1.18 -12.89 13.47
C GLY A 71 -1.47 -11.61 14.25
N CYS A 72 -2.31 -10.71 13.71
CA CYS A 72 -2.54 -9.36 14.24
C CYS A 72 -4.02 -8.94 14.27
N ASN A 73 -4.92 -9.89 14.48
CA ASN A 73 -6.37 -9.68 14.41
C ASN A 73 -6.85 -8.63 15.43
N ASP A 74 -6.36 -8.68 16.67
CA ASP A 74 -6.77 -7.75 17.72
C ASP A 74 -6.35 -6.32 17.37
N GLU A 75 -5.11 -6.13 16.93
CA GLU A 75 -4.61 -4.84 16.47
C GLU A 75 -5.34 -4.36 15.20
N CYS A 76 -5.72 -5.29 14.31
CA CYS A 76 -6.48 -4.96 13.11
C CYS A 76 -7.89 -4.48 13.46
N ASN A 77 -8.57 -5.15 14.39
CA ASN A 77 -9.91 -4.76 14.85
C ASN A 77 -9.88 -3.41 15.60
N ALA A 78 -8.79 -3.09 16.30
CA ALA A 78 -8.58 -1.79 16.96
C ALA A 78 -8.19 -0.65 15.98
N CYS A 79 -7.69 -0.99 14.80
CA CYS A 79 -7.34 -0.04 13.75
C CYS A 79 -8.49 0.09 12.74
N ASN A 80 -9.26 1.18 12.83
CA ASN A 80 -10.41 1.43 11.94
C ASN A 80 -10.08 1.26 10.45
N LEU A 81 -8.88 1.63 10.01
CA LEU A 81 -8.44 1.42 8.62
C LEU A 81 -8.40 -0.07 8.28
N CYS A 82 -7.73 -0.89 9.10
CA CYS A 82 -7.62 -2.33 8.88
C CYS A 82 -8.97 -3.03 8.97
N MET A 83 -9.77 -2.72 9.99
CA MET A 83 -11.10 -3.28 10.16
C MET A 83 -12.00 -2.97 8.96
N SER A 84 -12.01 -1.72 8.49
CA SER A 84 -12.79 -1.34 7.31
C SER A 84 -12.34 -2.07 6.04
N SER A 85 -11.02 -2.23 5.84
CA SER A 85 -10.47 -2.99 4.72
C SER A 85 -10.80 -4.49 4.80
N LYS A 86 -10.77 -5.07 6.01
CA LYS A 86 -11.14 -6.47 6.26
C LYS A 86 -12.61 -6.74 5.92
N LEU A 87 -13.51 -5.84 6.32
CA LEU A 87 -14.93 -5.93 5.98
C LEU A 87 -15.15 -5.79 4.47
N GLN A 88 -14.59 -4.76 3.84
CA GLN A 88 -14.72 -4.57 2.39
C GLN A 88 -14.19 -5.77 1.58
N LEU A 89 -13.09 -6.39 2.02
CA LEU A 89 -12.59 -7.61 1.39
C LEU A 89 -13.58 -8.78 1.55
N THR A 90 -14.22 -8.89 2.72
CA THR A 90 -15.25 -9.92 2.97
C THR A 90 -16.46 -9.71 2.07
N ASP A 91 -16.95 -8.47 1.95
CA ASP A 91 -18.08 -8.12 1.09
C ASP A 91 -17.78 -8.48 -0.38
N VAL A 92 -16.61 -8.07 -0.87
CA VAL A 92 -16.14 -8.37 -2.24
C VAL A 92 -16.01 -9.87 -2.48
N LEU A 93 -15.48 -10.64 -1.52
CA LEU A 93 -15.37 -12.10 -1.63
C LEU A 93 -16.71 -12.82 -1.53
N SER A 94 -17.69 -12.24 -0.82
CA SER A 94 -19.05 -12.77 -0.72
C SER A 94 -19.93 -12.46 -1.94
N GLY A 95 -19.44 -11.65 -2.87
CA GLY A 95 -20.18 -11.21 -4.06
C GLY A 95 -21.21 -10.13 -3.79
N GLU A 96 -21.20 -9.54 -2.59
CA GLU A 96 -22.02 -8.38 -2.26
C GLU A 96 -21.45 -7.13 -2.95
N SER A 97 -22.34 -6.26 -3.42
CA SER A 97 -21.93 -4.94 -3.90
C SER A 97 -21.38 -4.15 -2.72
N ALA A 98 -20.05 -4.08 -2.61
CA ALA A 98 -19.39 -3.22 -1.64
C ALA A 98 -19.69 -1.77 -2.01
N SER A 99 -20.79 -1.22 -1.48
CA SER A 99 -21.15 0.18 -1.63
C SER A 99 -20.21 1.01 -0.75
N GLY A 100 -19.38 1.87 -1.34
CA GLY A 100 -18.48 2.70 -0.53
C GLY A 100 -17.45 3.50 -1.33
N GLU A 101 -16.55 4.16 -0.59
CA GLU A 101 -15.42 4.84 -1.21
C GLU A 101 -14.53 3.86 -1.99
N CYS A 102 -13.92 4.32 -3.09
CA CYS A 102 -13.03 3.54 -3.98
C CYS A 102 -13.73 2.59 -4.97
N ASP A 103 -14.92 2.96 -5.46
CA ASP A 103 -15.72 2.19 -6.42
C ASP A 103 -14.93 1.59 -7.61
N THR A 104 -14.01 2.34 -8.22
CA THR A 104 -13.23 1.82 -9.36
C THR A 104 -12.38 0.60 -8.96
N LEU A 105 -11.73 0.68 -7.80
CA LEU A 105 -10.90 -0.41 -7.28
C LEU A 105 -11.76 -1.61 -6.90
N VAL A 106 -12.86 -1.35 -6.18
CA VAL A 106 -13.83 -2.38 -5.74
C VAL A 106 -14.43 -3.09 -6.95
N ASN A 107 -14.94 -2.35 -7.93
CA ASN A 107 -15.53 -2.92 -9.14
C ASN A 107 -14.53 -3.74 -9.94
N CYS A 108 -13.26 -3.30 -10.02
CA CYS A 108 -12.21 -4.10 -10.64
C CYS A 108 -12.02 -5.43 -9.89
N ALA A 109 -11.94 -5.40 -8.55
CA ALA A 109 -11.77 -6.59 -7.73
C ALA A 109 -12.94 -7.56 -7.86
N THR A 110 -14.17 -7.06 -7.85
CA THR A 110 -15.40 -7.85 -8.08
C THR A 110 -15.37 -8.52 -9.46
N GLN A 111 -14.93 -7.80 -10.50
CA GLN A 111 -14.78 -8.38 -11.84
C GLN A 111 -13.68 -9.44 -11.91
N CYS A 112 -12.57 -9.27 -11.19
CA CYS A 112 -11.53 -10.30 -11.10
C CYS A 112 -12.09 -11.61 -10.54
N ILE A 113 -12.85 -11.53 -9.43
CA ILE A 113 -13.47 -12.70 -8.79
C ILE A 113 -14.50 -13.34 -9.73
N ALA A 114 -15.39 -12.53 -10.33
CA ALA A 114 -16.42 -13.03 -11.23
C ALA A 114 -15.85 -13.73 -12.48
N ARG A 115 -14.72 -13.24 -13.03
CA ARG A 115 -14.10 -13.82 -14.23
C ARG A 115 -13.21 -15.02 -13.94
N ALA A 116 -12.55 -15.06 -12.79
CA ALA A 116 -11.61 -16.13 -12.43
C ALA A 116 -12.30 -17.37 -11.84
N GLY A 117 -13.56 -17.28 -11.40
CA GLY A 117 -14.25 -18.38 -10.74
C GLY A 117 -13.58 -18.75 -9.41
N ALA A 118 -13.38 -20.04 -9.14
CA ALA A 118 -12.69 -20.53 -7.94
C ALA A 118 -11.16 -20.63 -8.08
N GLU A 119 -10.58 -20.17 -9.19
CA GLU A 119 -9.14 -20.26 -9.44
C GLU A 119 -8.39 -19.14 -8.70
N SER A 120 -7.95 -19.43 -7.48
CA SER A 120 -7.28 -18.48 -6.58
C SER A 120 -6.07 -17.78 -7.21
N GLU A 121 -5.26 -18.47 -8.01
CA GLU A 121 -4.10 -17.89 -8.71
C GLU A 121 -4.51 -16.81 -9.72
N LYS A 122 -5.57 -17.05 -10.50
CA LYS A 122 -6.10 -16.06 -11.45
C LYS A 122 -6.70 -14.85 -10.74
N ILE A 123 -7.39 -15.06 -9.62
CA ILE A 123 -7.90 -13.97 -8.77
C ILE A 123 -6.74 -13.11 -8.29
N VAL A 124 -5.73 -13.73 -7.66
CA VAL A 124 -4.58 -13.03 -7.08
C VAL A 124 -3.82 -12.24 -8.14
N ASN A 125 -3.55 -12.85 -9.30
CA ASN A 125 -2.89 -12.18 -10.42
C ASN A 125 -3.69 -10.96 -10.89
N CYS A 126 -5.01 -11.12 -11.10
CA CYS A 126 -5.88 -10.03 -11.53
C CYS A 126 -5.92 -8.86 -10.53
N LEU A 127 -5.99 -9.17 -9.23
CA LEU A 127 -5.98 -8.15 -8.17
C LEU A 127 -4.65 -7.40 -8.11
N LEU A 128 -3.53 -8.12 -8.10
CA LEU A 128 -2.19 -7.55 -7.91
C LEU A 128 -1.64 -6.84 -9.15
N HIS A 129 -1.98 -7.32 -10.35
CA HIS A 129 -1.44 -6.80 -11.61
C HIS A 129 -2.44 -5.93 -12.38
N GLY A 130 -3.74 -6.12 -12.18
CA GLY A 130 -4.77 -5.31 -12.83
C GLY A 130 -5.33 -4.21 -11.93
N CYS A 131 -5.91 -4.60 -10.79
CA CYS A 131 -6.68 -3.66 -9.98
C CYS A 131 -5.83 -2.73 -9.11
N ALA A 132 -4.64 -3.18 -8.70
CA ALA A 132 -3.73 -2.39 -7.89
C ALA A 132 -3.40 -1.00 -8.48
N PHE A 133 -3.40 -0.84 -9.80
CA PHE A 133 -3.25 0.47 -10.45
C PHE A 133 -4.27 1.50 -9.95
N HIS A 134 -5.54 1.09 -9.73
CA HIS A 134 -6.61 1.98 -9.25
C HIS A 134 -6.42 2.44 -7.80
N CYS A 135 -5.54 1.77 -7.04
CA CYS A 135 -5.08 2.27 -5.75
C CYS A 135 -4.25 3.55 -5.92
N PHE A 136 -3.46 3.64 -6.98
CA PHE A 136 -2.40 4.65 -7.13
C PHE A 136 -2.66 5.70 -8.23
N ASN A 137 -3.64 5.49 -9.11
CA ASN A 137 -3.98 6.43 -10.18
C ASN A 137 -4.82 7.65 -9.73
N GLY A 138 -5.11 7.73 -8.43
CA GLY A 138 -5.93 8.77 -7.79
C GLY A 138 -7.41 8.41 -7.59
N SER A 139 -7.86 7.24 -8.08
CA SER A 139 -9.24 6.78 -7.87
C SER A 139 -9.54 6.37 -6.42
N CYS A 140 -8.51 6.05 -5.63
CA CYS A 140 -8.68 5.62 -4.24
C CYS A 140 -7.56 6.15 -3.31
N SER A 141 -7.73 7.37 -2.81
CA SER A 141 -6.73 8.01 -1.94
C SER A 141 -6.48 7.24 -0.63
N LYS A 142 -7.52 6.63 -0.04
CA LYS A 142 -7.37 5.80 1.17
C LYS A 142 -6.49 4.58 0.93
N CYS A 143 -6.67 3.86 -0.18
CA CYS A 143 -5.82 2.73 -0.54
C CYS A 143 -4.37 3.18 -0.71
N SER A 144 -4.13 4.21 -1.54
CA SER A 144 -2.77 4.72 -1.76
C SER A 144 -2.09 5.08 -0.43
N GLN A 145 -2.78 5.82 0.44
CA GLN A 145 -2.22 6.24 1.72
C GLN A 145 -1.95 5.06 2.66
N PHE A 146 -2.85 4.09 2.74
CA PHE A 146 -2.65 2.91 3.58
C PHE A 146 -1.46 2.09 3.10
N THR A 147 -1.42 1.73 1.82
CA THR A 147 -0.34 0.93 1.23
C THR A 147 1.00 1.67 1.31
N THR A 148 1.02 2.99 1.14
CA THR A 148 2.22 3.82 1.32
C THR A 148 2.73 3.77 2.76
N ARG A 149 1.85 3.76 3.77
CA ARG A 149 2.25 3.64 5.19
C ARG A 149 2.81 2.27 5.51
N VAL A 150 2.17 1.21 5.02
CA VAL A 150 2.67 -0.17 5.15
C VAL A 150 4.06 -0.28 4.53
N PHE A 151 4.22 0.20 3.29
CA PHE A 151 5.51 0.22 2.62
C PHE A 151 6.55 1.04 3.40
N ASN A 152 6.22 2.26 3.85
CA ASN A 152 7.16 3.10 4.58
C ASN A 152 7.67 2.41 5.84
N GLN A 153 6.78 1.76 6.59
CA GLN A 153 7.17 1.02 7.78
C GLN A 153 8.09 -0.17 7.43
N ALA A 154 7.76 -0.94 6.40
CA ALA A 154 8.59 -2.05 5.91
C ALA A 154 9.94 -1.56 5.40
N CYS A 155 9.96 -0.44 4.68
CA CYS A 155 11.14 0.19 4.10
C CYS A 155 12.11 0.69 5.17
N VAL A 156 11.61 1.35 6.20
CA VAL A 156 12.43 1.80 7.34
C VAL A 156 12.95 0.60 8.12
N THR A 157 12.09 -0.38 8.41
CA THR A 157 12.46 -1.52 9.26
C THR A 157 13.42 -2.49 8.56
N GLY A 158 13.24 -2.71 7.26
CA GLY A 158 14.07 -3.57 6.43
C GLY A 158 15.28 -2.87 5.80
N ASP A 159 15.51 -1.59 6.10
CA ASP A 159 16.57 -0.76 5.49
C ASP A 159 16.59 -0.84 3.94
N LEU A 160 15.39 -0.85 3.33
CA LEU A 160 15.23 -1.15 1.90
C LEU A 160 15.87 -0.11 0.99
N ARG A 161 15.99 1.14 1.45
CA ARG A 161 16.68 2.19 0.69
C ARG A 161 18.16 1.89 0.56
N LYS A 162 18.80 1.44 1.63
CA LYS A 162 20.22 1.07 1.62
C LYS A 162 20.45 -0.16 0.76
N ALA A 163 19.53 -1.13 0.76
CA ALA A 163 19.63 -2.33 -0.06
C ALA A 163 19.83 -2.02 -1.56
N ILE A 164 19.29 -0.90 -2.07
CA ILE A 164 19.42 -0.47 -3.47
C ILE A 164 20.18 0.86 -3.65
N ASN A 165 20.88 1.35 -2.61
CA ASN A 165 21.56 2.65 -2.62
C ASN A 165 20.67 3.83 -3.08
N PHE A 166 19.42 3.86 -2.62
CA PHE A 166 18.46 4.90 -2.98
C PHE A 166 18.55 6.12 -2.07
N ASN A 167 18.83 7.29 -2.65
CA ASN A 167 19.07 8.53 -1.92
C ASN A 167 17.80 9.31 -1.52
N GLY A 168 16.61 8.90 -1.96
CA GLY A 168 15.34 9.55 -1.63
C GLY A 168 14.68 9.03 -0.34
N GLN A 169 13.43 9.43 -0.10
CA GLN A 169 12.62 8.92 1.01
C GLN A 169 11.95 7.59 0.66
N CYS A 170 11.49 6.82 1.65
CA CYS A 170 10.80 5.55 1.40
C CYS A 170 9.56 5.72 0.51
N HIS A 171 8.80 6.80 0.68
CA HIS A 171 7.62 7.04 -0.15
C HIS A 171 7.98 7.38 -1.61
N ASP A 172 9.16 7.98 -1.86
CA ASP A 172 9.68 8.21 -3.21
C ASP A 172 10.11 6.90 -3.86
N LEU A 173 10.78 6.03 -3.09
CA LEU A 173 11.12 4.68 -3.54
C LEU A 173 9.85 3.93 -3.93
N PHE A 174 8.83 3.97 -3.08
CA PHE A 174 7.56 3.32 -3.36
C PHE A 174 6.89 3.86 -4.62
N ARG A 175 6.87 5.19 -4.78
CA ARG A 175 6.33 5.85 -5.97
C ARG A 175 7.02 5.33 -7.24
N ASN A 176 8.35 5.21 -7.21
CA ASN A 176 9.12 4.72 -8.34
C ASN A 176 8.86 3.23 -8.63
N ILE A 177 8.74 2.40 -7.59
CA ILE A 177 8.39 0.97 -7.73
C ILE A 177 7.00 0.82 -8.37
N VAL A 178 6.01 1.57 -7.88
CA VAL A 178 4.64 1.54 -8.41
C VAL A 178 4.59 2.05 -9.85
N TYR A 179 5.30 3.13 -10.17
CA TYR A 179 5.40 3.58 -11.55
C TYR A 179 6.05 2.53 -12.46
N ALA A 180 7.15 1.89 -12.02
CA ALA A 180 7.80 0.83 -12.79
C ALA A 180 6.88 -0.37 -13.03
N LYS A 181 6.02 -0.71 -12.06
CA LYS A 181 5.05 -1.80 -12.17
C LYS A 181 3.95 -1.51 -13.20
N PHE A 182 3.37 -0.30 -13.15
CA PHE A 182 2.20 0.08 -13.96
C PHE A 182 2.55 1.12 -15.02
N LYS A 183 3.77 1.06 -15.57
CA LYS A 183 4.31 2.10 -16.45
C LYS A 183 3.41 2.36 -17.65
N SER A 184 2.96 1.30 -18.33
CA SER A 184 2.06 1.41 -19.48
C SER A 184 0.75 2.12 -19.13
N ASP A 185 0.16 1.82 -17.98
CA ASP A 185 -1.12 2.37 -17.55
C ASP A 185 -0.99 3.85 -17.17
N PHE A 186 0.08 4.22 -16.48
CA PHE A 186 0.37 5.61 -16.15
C PHE A 186 0.70 6.45 -17.38
N ASP A 187 1.52 5.92 -18.30
CA ASP A 187 1.88 6.61 -19.54
C ASP A 187 0.66 6.81 -20.43
N ALA A 188 -0.19 5.79 -20.59
CA ALA A 188 -1.42 5.88 -21.37
C ALA A 188 -2.42 6.88 -20.75
N ALA A 189 -2.48 6.97 -19.42
CA ALA A 189 -3.36 7.90 -18.72
C ALA A 189 -2.79 9.33 -18.63
N GLY A 190 -1.52 9.55 -19.00
CA GLY A 190 -0.82 10.83 -18.79
C GLY A 190 -0.72 11.21 -17.31
N LYS A 191 -0.60 10.23 -16.42
CA LYS A 191 -0.62 10.41 -14.95
C LYS A 191 0.67 9.93 -14.30
N GLN A 192 0.89 10.36 -13.06
CA GLN A 192 1.90 9.83 -12.15
C GLN A 192 1.23 9.16 -10.95
N PRO A 193 1.90 8.23 -10.26
CA PRO A 193 1.33 7.61 -9.07
C PRO A 193 1.04 8.66 -8.00
N GLN A 194 -0.20 8.70 -7.53
CA GLN A 194 -0.65 9.53 -6.43
C GLN A 194 -0.25 8.92 -5.08
N ILE A 195 1.06 8.87 -4.85
CA ILE A 195 1.69 8.48 -3.58
C ILE A 195 2.21 9.76 -2.95
N GLY A 196 1.71 10.11 -1.77
CA GLY A 196 1.96 11.40 -1.12
C GLY A 196 3.07 11.35 -0.07
N HIS A 197 3.61 12.54 0.23
CA HIS A 197 4.33 12.79 1.48
C HIS A 197 3.31 12.65 2.61
N LEU A 198 3.58 11.75 3.56
CA LEU A 198 2.73 11.54 4.75
C LEU A 198 2.84 12.71 5.73
#